data_AF-A0A1M4DWN4-F1
#
_entry.id   AF-A0A1M4DWN4-F1
#
_cell.length_a   1.000
_cell.length_b   1.000
_cell.length_c   1.000
_cell.angle_alpha   90.00
_cell.angle_beta   90.00
_cell.angle_gamma   90.00
#
_symmetry.space_group_name_H-M   'P 1'
#
loop_
_entity.id
_entity.type
_entity.pdbx_description
1 polymer ?
#
loop_
_entity_poly.entity_id
_entity_poly.type
_entity_poly.pdbx_seq_one_letter_code
_entity_poly.pdbx_strand_id
1 'polypeptide(L)'
;MTDRTFARLKPEGLDELAEDGYRRRRAADLARAFATPRTFAAPRAFATPRAHPGSTHPRLRRRRPFVLAAGTVAAGLAAVAATFTATFVVTGDPAPRQAPPSARPVLDARSFLLAAATTARREPAESGRYWYVNERVLQKVHVAPEEYAAEIKKLAATFEQRERELKGDLRRLEAAREEFEQQVGELKRRELPYTAYAADTTESWRAMRPGEAGRSVRGQDVAVTFGSPQDEADWRAAGSPALVERGKRTHEDNTPRVLSIDNPGLTLQNVSALPTGKDELKRRLDELWRRSPNTAGADKAGYLWQTGVDLMTAPIRPGTRSALYQVLADQPGITAQGEVTDALGRAGVALSSSTADGVSFRLVIDPETAELLEYDVADQGVTQLRVALAGMGFTDELGQRP
;
A
#
# COMPACT_ATOMS: atom_id res chain seq x y z
N MET A 1 10.49 -10.28 -16.17
CA MET A 1 9.53 -11.05 -15.33
C MET A 1 8.71 -10.09 -14.46
N THR A 2 8.51 -8.86 -14.95
CA THR A 2 7.81 -7.69 -14.37
C THR A 2 6.30 -7.86 -14.19
N ASP A 3 5.77 -9.01 -14.62
CA ASP A 3 4.42 -9.20 -15.14
C ASP A 3 3.35 -9.52 -14.07
N ARG A 4 3.67 -9.35 -12.78
CA ARG A 4 2.80 -9.74 -11.66
C ARG A 4 2.44 -8.62 -10.69
N THR A 5 3.23 -7.55 -10.61
CA THR A 5 2.94 -6.40 -9.76
C THR A 5 1.81 -5.57 -10.37
N PHE A 6 1.91 -5.22 -11.66
CA PHE A 6 0.94 -4.35 -12.35
C PHE A 6 -0.35 -5.06 -12.79
N ALA A 7 -0.26 -6.30 -13.26
CA ALA A 7 -1.44 -7.09 -13.64
C ALA A 7 -2.46 -7.32 -12.50
N ARG A 8 -2.06 -7.02 -11.25
CA ARG A 8 -2.87 -7.15 -10.03
C ARG A 8 -3.36 -5.84 -9.43
N LEU A 9 -2.90 -4.68 -9.90
CA LEU A 9 -3.40 -3.36 -9.45
C LEU A 9 -4.81 -3.02 -9.96
N LYS A 10 -5.52 -3.99 -10.57
CA LYS A 10 -6.98 -3.96 -10.76
C LYS A 10 -7.69 -4.99 -9.87
N PRO A 11 -8.30 -4.55 -8.76
CA PRO A 11 -9.55 -5.12 -8.27
C PRO A 11 -10.77 -4.61 -9.07
N GLU A 12 -10.63 -3.51 -9.84
CA GLU A 12 -11.73 -2.54 -10.01
C GLU A 12 -12.16 -2.33 -11.48
N GLY A 13 -12.18 -3.41 -12.25
CA GLY A 13 -12.76 -3.45 -13.60
C GLY A 13 -13.74 -4.62 -13.79
N LEU A 14 -14.45 -5.00 -12.72
CA LEU A 14 -15.33 -6.18 -12.68
C LEU A 14 -16.71 -5.96 -12.03
N ASP A 15 -17.00 -4.78 -11.48
CA ASP A 15 -18.38 -4.26 -11.44
C ASP A 15 -18.80 -4.05 -12.91
N GLU A 16 -19.84 -4.66 -13.49
CA GLU A 16 -21.18 -4.88 -12.92
C GLU A 16 -21.81 -6.27 -13.18
N LEU A 17 -21.14 -7.19 -13.92
CA LEU A 17 -21.78 -8.45 -14.37
C LEU A 17 -21.08 -9.75 -13.96
N ALA A 18 -19.77 -9.74 -13.68
CA ALA A 18 -19.02 -10.95 -13.31
C ALA A 18 -18.96 -11.17 -11.79
N GLU A 19 -19.02 -10.09 -11.00
CA GLU A 19 -18.77 -10.19 -9.57
C GLU A 19 -19.86 -10.89 -8.77
N ASP A 20 -21.13 -10.84 -9.17
CA ASP A 20 -22.20 -11.51 -8.41
C ASP A 20 -22.06 -13.06 -8.47
N GLY A 21 -21.41 -13.59 -9.50
CA GLY A 21 -21.03 -15.00 -9.62
C GLY A 21 -19.65 -15.35 -9.03
N TYR A 22 -18.75 -14.37 -8.92
CA TYR A 22 -17.38 -14.55 -8.41
C TYR A 22 -17.30 -14.33 -6.89
N ARG A 23 -17.92 -13.26 -6.36
CA ARG A 23 -18.03 -12.92 -4.93
C ARG A 23 -18.65 -14.08 -4.13
N ARG A 24 -19.75 -14.67 -4.61
CA ARG A 24 -20.44 -15.80 -3.94
C ARG A 24 -19.56 -17.05 -3.75
N ARG A 25 -18.72 -17.39 -4.73
CA ARG A 25 -17.80 -18.54 -4.64
C ARG A 25 -16.60 -18.24 -3.74
N ARG A 26 -15.95 -17.08 -3.93
CA ARG A 26 -14.79 -16.67 -3.11
C ARG A 26 -15.15 -16.49 -1.63
N ALA A 27 -16.33 -15.96 -1.30
CA ALA A 27 -16.78 -15.85 0.09
C ALA A 27 -16.94 -17.23 0.77
N ALA A 28 -17.47 -18.23 0.05
CA ALA A 28 -17.59 -19.59 0.55
C ALA A 28 -16.23 -20.29 0.74
N ASP A 29 -15.30 -20.09 -0.19
CA ASP A 29 -13.96 -20.70 -0.10
C ASP A 29 -13.08 -20.02 0.96
N LEU A 30 -13.17 -18.69 1.12
CA LEU A 30 -12.54 -17.98 2.24
C LEU A 30 -13.16 -18.39 3.58
N ALA A 31 -14.50 -18.48 3.67
CA ALA A 31 -15.16 -19.00 4.87
C ALA A 31 -14.71 -20.43 5.20
N ARG A 32 -14.51 -21.30 4.19
CA ARG A 32 -13.97 -22.66 4.38
C ARG A 32 -12.51 -22.64 4.86
N ALA A 33 -11.68 -21.76 4.31
CA ALA A 33 -10.29 -21.58 4.73
C ALA A 33 -10.16 -21.05 6.17
N PHE A 34 -11.06 -20.15 6.60
CA PHE A 34 -11.09 -19.64 7.98
C PHE A 34 -11.83 -20.54 8.98
N ALA A 35 -12.78 -21.36 8.52
CA ALA A 35 -13.53 -22.30 9.37
C ALA A 35 -12.84 -23.65 9.57
N THR A 36 -11.72 -23.93 8.88
CA THR A 36 -10.96 -25.17 9.10
C THR A 36 -10.24 -25.10 10.45
N PRO A 37 -10.59 -25.93 11.45
CA PRO A 37 -9.83 -25.99 12.69
C PRO A 37 -8.44 -26.53 12.37
N ARG A 38 -7.38 -25.88 12.84
CA ARG A 38 -6.05 -26.49 12.87
C ARG A 38 -6.05 -27.61 13.90
N THR A 39 -6.43 -28.82 13.46
CA THR A 39 -6.37 -30.03 14.28
C THR A 39 -4.92 -30.38 14.54
N PHE A 40 -4.35 -29.83 15.62
CA PHE A 40 -3.08 -30.30 16.16
C PHE A 40 -3.28 -31.75 16.61
N ALA A 41 -2.75 -32.69 15.82
CA ALA A 41 -2.72 -34.09 16.18
C ALA A 41 -1.84 -34.27 17.44
N ALA A 42 -2.45 -34.54 18.57
CA ALA A 42 -1.74 -34.84 19.80
C ALA A 42 -0.94 -36.16 19.66
N PRO A 43 0.29 -36.24 20.20
CA PRO A 43 1.07 -37.47 20.16
C PRO A 43 0.39 -38.58 20.97
N ARG A 44 0.49 -39.82 20.47
CA ARG A 44 -0.12 -41.01 21.08
C ARG A 44 0.41 -41.26 22.50
N ALA A 45 -0.51 -41.56 23.42
CA ALA A 45 -0.18 -41.92 24.79
C ALA A 45 0.51 -43.29 24.88
N PHE A 46 1.57 -43.38 25.69
CA PHE A 46 2.09 -44.65 26.20
C PHE A 46 1.33 -45.05 27.48
N ALA A 47 1.11 -46.35 27.65
CA ALA A 47 0.32 -46.90 28.75
C ALA A 47 1.09 -46.89 30.10
N THR A 48 0.37 -46.58 31.18
CA THR A 48 0.84 -46.70 32.57
C THR A 48 0.31 -47.97 33.23
N PRO A 49 1.12 -48.73 33.99
CA PRO A 49 0.62 -49.72 34.94
C PRO A 49 0.56 -49.20 36.39
N ARG A 50 -0.64 -49.31 36.98
CA ARG A 50 -1.02 -49.58 38.40
C ARG A 50 -0.33 -48.85 39.58
N ALA A 51 -1.16 -48.48 40.56
CA ALA A 51 -0.81 -47.74 41.78
C ALA A 51 -0.47 -48.63 43.00
N HIS A 52 0.19 -48.06 44.03
CA HIS A 52 -0.22 -48.14 45.45
C HIS A 52 0.51 -47.06 46.33
N PRO A 53 0.08 -46.80 47.59
CA PRO A 53 0.22 -45.48 48.24
C PRO A 53 1.27 -45.38 49.37
N GLY A 54 1.56 -44.16 49.87
CA GLY A 54 2.25 -43.98 51.15
C GLY A 54 2.55 -42.52 51.60
N SER A 55 2.41 -42.30 52.92
CA SER A 55 3.15 -41.36 53.79
C SER A 55 3.02 -39.82 53.66
N THR A 56 2.26 -39.25 54.62
CA THR A 56 2.62 -38.19 55.60
C THR A 56 3.13 -36.78 55.20
N HIS A 57 2.55 -35.78 55.89
CA HIS A 57 2.97 -34.38 56.11
C HIS A 57 4.41 -34.23 56.72
N PRO A 58 4.98 -33.00 56.99
CA PRO A 58 4.39 -31.64 56.95
C PRO A 58 5.27 -30.45 56.43
N ARG A 59 4.60 -29.30 56.25
CA ARG A 59 4.99 -27.88 56.51
C ARG A 59 6.44 -27.40 56.26
N LEU A 60 6.55 -26.21 55.65
CA LEU A 60 7.30 -24.98 56.04
C LEU A 60 7.61 -24.14 54.74
N ARG A 61 7.81 -22.82 54.69
CA ARG A 61 7.46 -21.64 55.53
C ARG A 61 8.06 -20.37 54.87
N ARG A 62 7.31 -19.25 54.80
CA ARG A 62 7.78 -17.86 54.51
C ARG A 62 8.36 -17.63 53.07
N ARG A 63 8.51 -16.40 52.54
CA ARG A 63 8.28 -15.01 53.05
C ARG A 63 7.96 -14.04 51.88
N ARG A 64 7.04 -13.09 52.10
CA ARG A 64 7.02 -11.73 51.48
C ARG A 64 7.64 -10.73 52.50
N PRO A 65 7.66 -9.39 52.32
CA PRO A 65 7.64 -8.51 51.12
C PRO A 65 8.87 -7.56 51.12
N PHE A 66 8.95 -6.56 50.20
CA PHE A 66 9.25 -5.15 50.53
C PHE A 66 8.92 -4.21 49.36
N VAL A 67 9.03 -2.89 49.58
CA VAL A 67 7.94 -1.91 49.41
C VAL A 67 8.48 -0.45 49.52
N LEU A 68 7.87 0.55 48.83
CA LEU A 68 8.08 2.03 48.94
C LEU A 68 9.44 2.59 48.41
N ALA A 69 9.60 3.87 47.99
CA ALA A 69 8.67 4.97 47.66
C ALA A 69 9.33 6.16 46.90
N ALA A 70 8.47 6.99 46.27
CA ALA A 70 8.46 8.47 46.15
C ALA A 70 9.70 9.34 45.77
N GLY A 71 9.44 10.38 44.96
CA GLY A 71 10.30 11.57 44.73
C GLY A 71 9.70 12.51 43.66
N THR A 72 9.73 13.83 43.85
CA THR A 72 8.83 14.80 43.14
C THR A 72 9.51 16.04 42.55
N VAL A 73 9.06 16.45 41.34
CA VAL A 73 8.81 17.84 40.84
C VAL A 73 9.96 18.89 40.82
N ALA A 74 10.24 19.50 39.64
CA ALA A 74 10.11 20.96 39.39
C ALA A 74 10.72 21.50 38.05
N ALA A 75 9.91 22.29 37.32
CA ALA A 75 10.18 23.53 36.55
C ALA A 75 11.39 23.74 35.59
N GLY A 76 11.14 24.44 34.47
CA GLY A 76 12.17 25.15 33.68
C GLY A 76 11.80 25.52 32.24
N LEU A 77 11.41 26.79 31.99
CA LEU A 77 11.20 27.38 30.64
C LEU A 77 12.50 28.01 30.09
N ALA A 78 12.71 27.96 28.76
CA ALA A 78 13.43 29.01 28.03
C ALA A 78 13.14 28.96 26.52
N ALA A 79 12.70 30.07 25.94
CA ALA A 79 12.69 30.30 24.49
C ALA A 79 13.90 31.17 24.11
N VAL A 80 14.48 30.95 22.92
CA VAL A 80 15.53 31.82 22.37
C VAL A 80 15.20 32.15 20.92
N ALA A 81 14.69 33.36 20.70
CA ALA A 81 14.69 34.00 19.39
C ALA A 81 16.00 34.77 19.23
N ALA A 82 16.79 34.46 18.20
CA ALA A 82 18.05 35.12 17.93
C ALA A 82 17.91 36.10 16.76
N THR A 83 17.67 37.37 17.05
CA THR A 83 17.83 38.47 16.09
C THR A 83 19.30 38.80 15.90
N PHE A 84 19.84 38.61 14.70
CA PHE A 84 21.18 39.08 14.33
C PHE A 84 21.09 40.35 13.48
N THR A 85 21.35 41.50 14.09
CA THR A 85 21.77 42.72 13.40
C THR A 85 23.24 42.61 13.04
N ALA A 86 23.57 42.58 11.74
CA ALA A 86 24.96 42.62 11.28
C ALA A 86 25.34 44.05 10.83
N THR A 87 26.21 44.69 11.60
CA THR A 87 26.90 45.92 11.20
C THR A 87 27.97 45.61 10.14
N PHE A 88 27.97 46.33 9.03
CA PHE A 88 29.04 46.23 8.02
C PHE A 88 30.32 46.94 8.50
N VAL A 89 31.42 46.20 8.53
CA VAL A 89 32.78 46.77 8.55
C VAL A 89 33.53 46.17 7.35
N VAL A 90 33.94 47.03 6.43
CA VAL A 90 34.64 46.67 5.19
C VAL A 90 36.14 46.86 5.36
N THR A 91 36.93 45.79 5.28
CA THR A 91 38.38 45.87 5.04
C THR A 91 38.93 44.64 4.30
N GLY A 92 39.38 44.85 3.07
CA GLY A 92 40.50 44.10 2.44
C GLY A 92 40.25 42.70 1.89
N ASP A 93 39.98 42.60 0.58
CA ASP A 93 40.10 41.35 -0.19
C ASP A 93 41.55 40.87 -0.34
N PRO A 94 41.77 39.55 -0.26
CA PRO A 94 42.68 38.85 -1.15
C PRO A 94 41.89 37.91 -2.10
N ALA A 95 42.31 37.86 -3.36
CA ALA A 95 41.60 37.28 -4.50
C ALA A 95 40.86 35.94 -4.24
N PRO A 96 39.63 35.77 -4.78
CA PRO A 96 38.84 34.56 -4.54
C PRO A 96 39.48 33.35 -5.23
N ARG A 97 39.89 32.37 -4.42
CA ARG A 97 39.99 30.99 -4.92
C ARG A 97 38.60 30.60 -5.39
N GLN A 98 38.48 30.14 -6.64
CA GLN A 98 37.27 29.46 -7.08
C GLN A 98 37.06 28.24 -6.18
N ALA A 99 36.07 28.32 -5.30
CA ALA A 99 35.56 27.12 -4.66
C ALA A 99 35.07 26.17 -5.77
N PRO A 100 35.28 24.84 -5.65
CA PRO A 100 34.56 23.91 -6.51
C PRO A 100 33.07 24.23 -6.40
N PRO A 101 32.28 24.10 -7.48
CA PRO A 101 30.86 24.42 -7.44
C PRO A 101 30.24 23.68 -6.26
N SER A 102 29.64 24.44 -5.35
CA SER A 102 29.01 23.90 -4.16
C SER A 102 27.99 22.87 -4.62
N ALA A 103 28.34 21.58 -4.51
CA ALA A 103 27.38 20.52 -4.73
C ALA A 103 26.24 20.82 -3.77
N ARG A 104 25.07 21.18 -4.32
CA ARG A 104 23.85 21.35 -3.51
C ARG A 104 23.80 20.11 -2.63
N PRO A 105 23.73 20.24 -1.29
CA PRO A 105 23.81 19.07 -0.43
C PRO A 105 22.72 18.11 -0.87
N VAL A 106 23.13 16.99 -1.48
CA VAL A 106 22.20 15.96 -1.94
C VAL A 106 21.49 15.53 -0.68
N LEU A 107 20.19 15.80 -0.63
CA LEU A 107 19.39 15.54 0.56
C LEU A 107 19.58 14.07 0.91
N ASP A 108 20.23 13.76 2.03
CA ASP A 108 20.51 12.37 2.34
C ASP A 108 19.18 11.67 2.62
N ALA A 109 18.78 10.75 1.73
CA ALA A 109 17.52 10.02 1.82
C ALA A 109 17.35 9.36 3.19
N ARG A 110 18.46 8.86 3.77
CA ARG A 110 18.47 8.27 5.10
C ARG A 110 18.19 9.31 6.19
N SER A 111 18.89 10.43 6.19
CA SER A 111 18.65 11.54 7.12
C SER A 111 17.23 12.11 7.02
N PHE A 112 16.71 12.25 5.79
CA PHE A 112 15.33 12.67 5.56
C PHE A 112 14.32 11.67 6.14
N LEU A 113 14.47 10.38 5.85
CA LEU A 113 13.59 9.34 6.41
C LEU A 113 13.67 9.26 7.95
N LEU A 114 14.83 9.51 8.55
CA LEU A 114 14.98 9.58 10.02
C LEU A 114 14.35 10.85 10.63
N ALA A 115 14.32 11.97 9.90
CA ALA A 115 13.57 13.16 10.27
C ALA A 115 12.06 12.91 10.17
N ALA A 116 11.59 12.37 9.04
CA ALA A 116 10.19 11.95 8.84
C ALA A 116 9.72 10.95 9.91
N ALA A 117 10.57 10.01 10.32
CA ALA A 117 10.29 9.12 11.44
C ALA A 117 10.10 9.86 12.78
N THR A 118 10.84 10.95 13.00
CA THR A 118 10.74 11.77 14.22
C THR A 118 9.46 12.61 14.22
N THR A 119 9.07 13.17 13.07
CA THR A 119 7.78 13.83 12.86
C THR A 119 6.63 12.85 13.08
N ALA A 120 6.62 11.73 12.36
CA ALA A 120 5.57 10.72 12.41
C ALA A 120 5.32 10.15 13.81
N ARG A 121 6.32 10.14 14.69
CA ARG A 121 6.18 9.70 16.09
C ARG A 121 5.44 10.69 17.00
N ARG A 122 5.37 11.97 16.61
CA ARG A 122 4.79 13.07 17.42
C ARG A 122 3.31 13.30 17.12
N GLU A 123 2.81 12.79 15.99
CA GLU A 123 1.39 12.91 15.64
C GLU A 123 0.47 12.24 16.67
N PRO A 124 -0.75 12.76 16.84
CA PRO A 124 -1.74 12.17 17.72
C PRO A 124 -2.12 10.75 17.27
N ALA A 125 -2.41 9.88 18.23
CA ALA A 125 -3.01 8.58 17.95
C ALA A 125 -4.52 8.76 17.80
N GLU A 126 -5.00 8.75 16.56
CA GLU A 126 -6.41 8.94 16.22
C GLU A 126 -7.16 7.61 16.04
N SER A 127 -8.49 7.71 16.02
CA SER A 127 -9.40 6.61 15.74
C SER A 127 -10.74 7.15 15.28
N GLY A 128 -11.42 6.42 14.40
CA GLY A 128 -12.81 6.68 14.00
C GLY A 128 -13.44 5.44 13.39
N ARG A 129 -14.71 5.55 13.03
CA ARG A 129 -15.49 4.46 12.44
C ARG A 129 -15.06 4.06 11.03
N TYR A 130 -14.57 5.03 10.25
CA TYR A 130 -14.11 4.87 8.87
C TYR A 130 -12.69 5.40 8.71
N TRP A 131 -11.93 4.77 7.82
CA TRP A 131 -10.67 5.30 7.30
C TRP A 131 -10.91 5.88 5.92
N TYR A 132 -10.80 7.20 5.81
CA TYR A 132 -10.96 7.96 4.58
C TYR A 132 -9.64 8.05 3.81
N VAL A 133 -9.73 7.94 2.48
CA VAL A 133 -8.65 8.26 1.54
C VAL A 133 -9.26 9.01 0.35
N ASN A 134 -8.59 10.08 -0.07
CA ASN A 134 -8.86 10.82 -1.29
C ASN A 134 -7.61 10.82 -2.16
N GLU A 135 -7.74 10.26 -3.36
CA GLU A 135 -6.62 10.01 -4.26
C GLU A 135 -6.98 10.39 -5.69
N ARG A 136 -6.08 11.10 -6.38
CA ARG A 136 -6.13 11.31 -7.82
C ARG A 136 -5.19 10.32 -8.49
N VAL A 137 -5.77 9.34 -9.18
CA VAL A 137 -5.05 8.29 -9.90
C VAL A 137 -4.83 8.75 -11.33
N LEU A 138 -3.63 8.54 -11.87
CA LEU A 138 -3.27 8.61 -13.29
C LEU A 138 -2.71 7.24 -13.68
N GLN A 139 -3.36 6.56 -14.62
CA GLN A 139 -2.99 5.21 -15.06
C GLN A 139 -2.76 5.17 -16.58
N LYS A 140 -1.79 4.38 -17.03
CA LYS A 140 -1.60 4.08 -18.45
C LYS A 140 -2.79 3.23 -18.95
N VAL A 141 -3.34 3.60 -20.11
CA VAL A 141 -4.41 2.84 -20.76
C VAL A 141 -3.79 1.78 -21.67
N HIS A 142 -3.85 0.52 -21.26
CA HIS A 142 -3.32 -0.61 -22.02
C HIS A 142 -4.30 -1.14 -23.09
N VAL A 143 -5.61 -1.00 -22.84
CA VAL A 143 -6.68 -1.49 -23.73
C VAL A 143 -7.92 -0.61 -23.61
N ALA A 144 -8.62 -0.37 -24.71
CA ALA A 144 -9.85 0.42 -24.71
C ALA A 144 -10.96 -0.30 -23.89
N PRO A 145 -11.70 0.40 -22.99
CA PRO A 145 -12.70 -0.25 -22.13
C PRO A 145 -13.78 -1.04 -22.89
N GLU A 146 -14.25 -0.53 -24.03
CA GLU A 146 -15.28 -1.20 -24.85
C GLU A 146 -14.78 -2.51 -25.48
N GLU A 147 -13.56 -2.51 -26.05
CA GLU A 147 -12.93 -3.72 -26.60
C GLU A 147 -12.68 -4.75 -25.48
N TYR A 148 -12.15 -4.29 -24.34
CA TYR A 148 -11.90 -5.12 -23.17
C TYR A 148 -13.21 -5.75 -22.66
N ALA A 149 -14.27 -4.96 -22.49
CA ALA A 149 -15.57 -5.45 -22.03
C ALA A 149 -16.18 -6.47 -23.01
N ALA A 150 -16.08 -6.24 -24.32
CA ALA A 150 -16.56 -7.15 -25.34
C ALA A 150 -15.83 -8.51 -25.31
N GLU A 151 -14.49 -8.51 -25.27
CA GLU A 151 -13.69 -9.74 -25.19
C GLU A 151 -13.85 -10.45 -23.84
N ILE A 152 -13.91 -9.73 -22.71
CA ILE A 152 -14.21 -10.34 -21.39
C ILE A 152 -15.59 -11.02 -21.40
N LYS A 153 -16.62 -10.37 -21.96
CA LYS A 153 -17.98 -10.95 -22.06
C LYS A 153 -17.99 -12.24 -22.88
N LYS A 154 -17.24 -12.28 -23.98
CA LYS A 154 -17.06 -13.45 -24.84
C LYS A 154 -16.32 -14.58 -24.11
N LEU A 155 -15.18 -14.28 -23.48
CA LEU A 155 -14.43 -15.25 -22.67
C LEU A 155 -15.27 -15.83 -21.52
N ALA A 156 -16.04 -14.97 -20.83
CA ALA A 156 -16.93 -15.39 -19.75
C ALA A 156 -18.03 -16.34 -20.25
N ALA A 157 -18.68 -16.03 -21.37
CA ALA A 157 -19.69 -16.91 -21.97
C ALA A 157 -19.12 -18.28 -22.36
N THR A 158 -17.89 -18.33 -22.90
CA THR A 158 -17.17 -19.57 -23.19
C THR A 158 -16.84 -20.36 -21.92
N PHE A 159 -16.35 -19.68 -20.87
CA PHE A 159 -16.05 -20.33 -19.59
C PHE A 159 -17.30 -20.89 -18.91
N GLU A 160 -18.42 -20.16 -18.92
CA GLU A 160 -19.70 -20.65 -18.40
C GLU A 160 -20.22 -21.88 -19.16
N GLN A 161 -20.02 -21.94 -20.47
CA GLN A 161 -20.35 -23.14 -21.25
C GLN A 161 -19.52 -24.34 -20.78
N ARG A 162 -18.20 -24.18 -20.65
CA ARG A 162 -17.32 -25.22 -20.11
C ARG A 162 -17.69 -25.63 -18.67
N GLU A 163 -18.08 -24.68 -17.82
CA GLU A 163 -18.54 -24.99 -16.44
C GLU A 163 -19.82 -25.85 -16.44
N ARG A 164 -20.73 -25.65 -17.41
CA ARG A 164 -21.92 -26.50 -17.59
C ARG A 164 -21.56 -27.89 -18.12
N GLU A 165 -20.64 -27.98 -19.08
CA GLU A 165 -20.20 -29.25 -19.71
C GLU A 165 -19.35 -30.12 -18.77
N LEU A 166 -18.46 -29.52 -17.98
CA LEU A 166 -17.53 -30.21 -17.08
C LEU A 166 -18.11 -30.46 -15.67
N LYS A 167 -19.44 -30.33 -15.51
CA LYS A 167 -20.13 -30.44 -14.22
C LYS A 167 -19.92 -31.82 -13.58
N GLY A 168 -19.05 -31.87 -12.58
CA GLY A 168 -18.67 -33.08 -11.84
C GLY A 168 -17.21 -33.50 -12.01
N ASP A 169 -16.52 -33.01 -13.04
CA ASP A 169 -15.07 -33.20 -13.22
C ASP A 169 -14.31 -31.98 -12.68
N LEU A 170 -14.02 -32.01 -11.38
CA LEU A 170 -13.35 -30.90 -10.68
C LEU A 170 -11.98 -30.57 -11.28
N ARG A 171 -11.22 -31.57 -11.77
CA ARG A 171 -9.87 -31.34 -12.32
C ARG A 171 -9.93 -30.62 -13.67
N ARG A 172 -10.84 -31.02 -14.55
CA ARG A 172 -11.02 -30.32 -15.83
C ARG A 172 -11.62 -28.93 -15.64
N LEU A 173 -12.50 -28.75 -14.66
CA LEU A 173 -13.04 -27.43 -14.31
C LEU A 173 -11.96 -26.48 -13.76
N GLU A 174 -11.01 -27.00 -12.97
CA GLU A 174 -9.85 -26.25 -12.48
C GLU A 174 -8.93 -25.83 -13.64
N ALA A 175 -8.56 -26.76 -14.53
CA ALA A 175 -7.77 -26.44 -15.73
C ALA A 175 -8.47 -25.42 -16.66
N ALA A 176 -9.79 -25.52 -16.85
CA ALA A 176 -10.56 -24.55 -17.64
C ALA A 176 -10.61 -23.17 -16.98
N ARG A 177 -10.52 -23.09 -15.64
CA ARG A 177 -10.43 -21.83 -14.90
C ARG A 177 -9.04 -21.20 -15.06
N GLU A 178 -7.98 -22.01 -14.97
CA GLU A 178 -6.61 -21.54 -15.23
C GLU A 178 -6.45 -20.99 -16.65
N GLU A 179 -7.01 -21.67 -17.66
CA GLU A 179 -7.01 -21.19 -19.07
C GLU A 179 -7.76 -19.85 -19.21
N PHE A 180 -8.94 -19.72 -18.61
CA PHE A 180 -9.69 -18.46 -18.59
C PHE A 180 -8.91 -17.33 -17.89
N GLU A 181 -8.29 -17.61 -16.74
CA GLU A 181 -7.46 -16.62 -16.02
C GLU A 181 -6.21 -16.21 -16.83
N GLN A 182 -5.61 -17.14 -17.60
CA GLN A 182 -4.51 -16.85 -18.53
C GLN A 182 -4.97 -15.95 -19.69
N GLN A 183 -6.10 -16.27 -20.34
CA GLN A 183 -6.66 -15.47 -21.45
C GLN A 183 -7.04 -14.05 -21.01
N VAL A 184 -7.63 -13.90 -19.81
CA VAL A 184 -7.87 -12.59 -19.19
C VAL A 184 -6.56 -11.85 -18.89
N GLY A 185 -5.51 -12.56 -18.46
CA GLY A 185 -4.17 -12.01 -18.28
C GLY A 185 -3.53 -11.52 -19.58
N GLU A 186 -3.66 -12.26 -20.67
CA GLU A 186 -3.21 -11.84 -22.00
C GLU A 186 -3.95 -10.61 -22.52
N LEU A 187 -5.28 -10.57 -22.37
CA LEU A 187 -6.09 -9.43 -22.76
C LEU A 187 -5.69 -8.15 -22.00
N LYS A 188 -5.36 -8.26 -20.71
CA LYS A 188 -4.85 -7.13 -19.89
C LYS A 188 -3.46 -6.64 -20.27
N ARG A 189 -2.65 -7.47 -20.94
CA ARG A 189 -1.29 -7.15 -21.41
C ARG A 189 -1.23 -6.73 -22.87
N ARG A 190 -2.37 -6.65 -23.56
CA ARG A 190 -2.42 -5.92 -24.84
C ARG A 190 -2.01 -4.48 -24.60
N GLU A 191 -1.39 -3.89 -25.60
CA GLU A 191 -0.94 -2.51 -25.58
C GLU A 191 -1.65 -1.77 -26.72
N LEU A 192 -2.04 -0.53 -26.46
CA LEU A 192 -2.53 0.36 -27.50
C LEU A 192 -1.35 0.74 -28.42
N PRO A 193 -1.60 1.04 -29.71
CA PRO A 193 -0.55 1.49 -30.64
C PRO A 193 -0.07 2.92 -30.36
N TYR A 194 -0.51 3.53 -29.25
CA TYR A 194 -0.18 4.86 -28.76
C TYR A 194 -0.23 4.87 -27.23
N THR A 195 0.58 5.72 -26.60
CA THR A 195 0.59 5.91 -25.15
C THR A 195 -0.49 6.92 -24.74
N ALA A 196 -1.51 6.44 -24.04
CA ALA A 196 -2.53 7.29 -23.43
C ALA A 196 -2.67 7.02 -21.93
N TYR A 197 -3.16 8.03 -21.21
CA TYR A 197 -3.38 8.01 -19.78
C TYR A 197 -4.81 8.44 -19.46
N ALA A 198 -5.41 7.77 -18.48
CA ALA A 198 -6.65 8.18 -17.86
C ALA A 198 -6.37 8.64 -16.43
N ALA A 199 -7.01 9.71 -15.98
CA ALA A 199 -6.94 10.14 -14.58
C ALA A 199 -8.29 10.51 -13.99
N ASP A 200 -8.54 10.07 -12.77
CA ASP A 200 -9.73 10.42 -11.99
C ASP A 200 -9.46 10.44 -10.48
N THR A 201 -10.28 11.20 -9.76
CA THR A 201 -10.28 11.29 -8.30
C THR A 201 -11.25 10.28 -7.70
N THR A 202 -10.72 9.44 -6.82
CA THR A 202 -11.45 8.48 -5.99
C THR A 202 -11.43 8.91 -4.52
N GLU A 203 -12.61 8.96 -3.90
CA GLU A 203 -12.76 9.07 -2.45
C GLU A 203 -13.29 7.74 -1.88
N SER A 204 -12.67 7.22 -0.83
CA SER A 204 -13.02 5.95 -0.21
C SER A 204 -13.14 6.05 1.31
N TRP A 205 -14.30 5.66 1.84
CA TRP A 205 -14.58 5.49 3.26
C TRP A 205 -14.58 4.00 3.59
N ARG A 206 -13.45 3.52 4.12
CA ARG A 206 -13.26 2.09 4.40
C ARG A 206 -13.65 1.80 5.84
N ALA A 207 -14.67 0.96 6.05
CA ALA A 207 -15.18 0.66 7.38
C ALA A 207 -14.15 -0.05 8.26
N MET A 208 -13.92 0.47 9.48
CA MET A 208 -12.97 -0.12 10.42
C MET A 208 -13.50 -1.41 11.07
N ARG A 209 -14.82 -1.62 11.07
CA ARG A 209 -15.47 -2.81 11.66
C ARG A 209 -15.94 -3.80 10.59
N PRO A 210 -15.77 -5.12 10.78
CA PRO A 210 -16.28 -6.13 9.86
C PRO A 210 -17.79 -6.03 9.66
N GLY A 211 -18.25 -6.18 8.41
CA GLY A 211 -19.68 -6.24 8.06
C GLY A 211 -20.39 -4.89 7.97
N GLU A 212 -19.77 -3.79 8.45
CA GLU A 212 -20.26 -2.44 8.19
C GLU A 212 -19.93 -2.02 6.74
N ALA A 213 -20.84 -1.27 6.11
CA ALA A 213 -20.65 -0.80 4.73
C ALA A 213 -19.62 0.33 4.68
N GLY A 214 -18.73 0.25 3.69
CA GLY A 214 -17.93 1.39 3.23
C GLY A 214 -18.60 2.08 2.03
N ARG A 215 -18.04 3.21 1.62
CA ARG A 215 -18.41 3.95 0.40
C ARG A 215 -17.16 4.16 -0.46
N SER A 216 -17.28 4.07 -1.78
CA SER A 216 -16.32 4.67 -2.71
C SER A 216 -17.04 5.55 -3.73
N VAL A 217 -16.41 6.66 -4.11
CA VAL A 217 -16.92 7.66 -5.05
C VAL A 217 -15.82 7.94 -6.07
N ARG A 218 -16.08 7.67 -7.35
CA ARG A 218 -15.06 7.61 -8.43
C ARG A 218 -15.50 8.41 -9.64
N GLY A 219 -14.59 8.59 -10.61
CA GLY A 219 -14.91 9.20 -11.90
C GLY A 219 -15.35 10.67 -11.79
N GLN A 220 -14.87 11.38 -10.75
CA GLN A 220 -15.37 12.71 -10.40
C GLN A 220 -14.89 13.80 -11.38
N ASP A 221 -13.68 13.67 -11.91
CA ASP A 221 -12.94 14.65 -12.69
C ASP A 221 -12.09 13.97 -13.80
N VAL A 222 -12.73 13.04 -14.52
CA VAL A 222 -12.09 12.17 -15.52
C VAL A 222 -11.39 12.96 -16.62
N ALA A 223 -10.07 12.88 -16.66
CA ALA A 223 -9.20 13.46 -17.68
C ALA A 223 -8.55 12.35 -18.53
N VAL A 224 -8.25 12.68 -19.79
CA VAL A 224 -7.43 11.85 -20.68
C VAL A 224 -6.27 12.71 -21.17
N THR A 225 -5.06 12.16 -21.15
CA THR A 225 -3.85 12.77 -21.69
C THR A 225 -3.06 11.74 -22.49
N PHE A 226 -2.11 12.21 -23.31
CA PHE A 226 -1.31 11.37 -24.20
C PHE A 226 0.18 11.53 -23.88
N GLY A 227 0.98 10.50 -24.14
CA GLY A 227 2.44 10.53 -23.90
C GLY A 227 3.15 11.59 -24.74
N SER A 228 2.62 11.87 -25.93
CA SER A 228 3.12 12.87 -26.86
C SER A 228 2.00 13.38 -27.79
N PRO A 229 2.22 14.48 -28.54
CA PRO A 229 1.32 14.89 -29.62
C PRO A 229 1.17 13.84 -30.74
N GLN A 230 2.16 12.96 -30.92
CA GLN A 230 2.10 11.87 -31.90
C GLN A 230 1.14 10.77 -31.42
N ASP A 231 1.22 10.37 -30.16
CA ASP A 231 0.28 9.40 -29.57
C ASP A 231 -1.19 9.86 -29.69
N GLU A 232 -1.43 11.17 -29.54
CA GLU A 232 -2.76 11.76 -29.74
C GLU A 232 -3.18 11.76 -31.22
N ALA A 233 -2.24 11.97 -32.16
CA ALA A 233 -2.51 11.86 -33.60
C ALA A 233 -2.83 10.42 -34.01
N ASP A 234 -2.10 9.45 -33.46
CA ASP A 234 -2.31 8.01 -33.71
C ASP A 234 -3.63 7.51 -33.10
N TRP A 235 -4.02 8.00 -31.91
CA TRP A 235 -5.34 7.77 -31.34
C TRP A 235 -6.47 8.33 -32.22
N ARG A 236 -6.31 9.54 -32.77
CA ARG A 236 -7.27 10.12 -33.74
C ARG A 236 -7.33 9.29 -35.03
N ALA A 237 -6.19 8.83 -35.55
CA ALA A 237 -6.12 7.98 -36.73
C ALA A 237 -6.77 6.60 -36.51
N ALA A 238 -6.71 6.08 -35.28
CA ALA A 238 -7.41 4.87 -34.83
C ALA A 238 -8.93 5.07 -34.61
N GLY A 239 -9.49 6.23 -34.97
CA GLY A 239 -10.92 6.53 -34.86
C GLY A 239 -11.36 7.11 -33.51
N SER A 240 -10.42 7.59 -32.68
CA SER A 240 -10.68 8.19 -31.37
C SER A 240 -11.53 7.30 -30.42
N PRO A 241 -11.19 6.01 -30.21
CA PRO A 241 -11.94 5.14 -29.30
C PRO A 241 -11.97 5.71 -27.88
N ALA A 242 -13.03 5.40 -27.13
CA ALA A 242 -13.11 5.75 -25.72
C ALA A 242 -11.98 5.05 -24.94
N LEU A 243 -11.26 5.80 -24.10
CA LEU A 243 -10.11 5.30 -23.34
C LEU A 243 -10.39 5.11 -21.85
N VAL A 244 -11.49 5.69 -21.36
CA VAL A 244 -11.93 5.61 -19.96
C VAL A 244 -13.43 5.86 -19.89
N GLU A 245 -14.13 5.14 -19.01
CA GLU A 245 -15.54 5.38 -18.73
C GLU A 245 -15.71 6.70 -17.97
N ARG A 246 -16.65 7.54 -18.40
CA ARG A 246 -16.89 8.87 -17.82
C ARG A 246 -18.13 8.86 -16.94
N GLY A 247 -18.09 9.67 -15.89
CA GLY A 247 -19.23 9.93 -15.01
C GLY A 247 -18.96 9.50 -13.57
N LYS A 248 -19.47 10.29 -12.63
CA LYS A 248 -19.34 10.03 -11.20
C LYS A 248 -20.15 8.79 -10.82
N ARG A 249 -19.50 7.82 -10.17
CA ARG A 249 -20.14 6.62 -9.61
C ARG A 249 -19.94 6.55 -8.11
N THR A 250 -20.97 6.14 -7.39
CA THR A 250 -20.92 5.86 -5.94
C THR A 250 -21.26 4.40 -5.71
N HIS A 251 -20.36 3.64 -5.07
CA HIS A 251 -20.61 2.27 -4.63
C HIS A 251 -20.61 2.23 -3.10
N GLU A 252 -21.65 1.66 -2.51
CA GLU A 252 -21.73 1.38 -1.06
C GLU A 252 -21.96 -0.11 -0.83
N ASP A 253 -21.08 -0.75 -0.06
CA ASP A 253 -21.18 -2.17 0.28
C ASP A 253 -20.26 -2.54 1.45
N ASN A 254 -20.46 -3.73 2.02
CA ASN A 254 -19.68 -4.28 3.13
C ASN A 254 -18.73 -5.42 2.73
N THR A 255 -18.41 -5.58 1.45
CA THR A 255 -17.47 -6.59 0.95
C THR A 255 -16.05 -6.25 1.44
N PRO A 256 -15.37 -7.15 2.16
CA PRO A 256 -14.03 -6.90 2.65
C PRO A 256 -13.06 -6.60 1.50
N ARG A 257 -12.51 -5.38 1.48
CA ARG A 257 -11.43 -5.00 0.56
C ARG A 257 -10.09 -5.41 1.17
N VAL A 258 -9.21 -5.97 0.35
CA VAL A 258 -7.85 -6.36 0.75
C VAL A 258 -7.00 -5.10 0.93
N LEU A 259 -6.24 -5.01 2.02
CA LEU A 259 -5.34 -3.87 2.26
C LEU A 259 -4.08 -3.96 1.40
N SER A 260 -3.50 -5.16 1.28
CA SER A 260 -2.23 -5.41 0.61
C SER A 260 -2.29 -6.73 -0.16
N ILE A 261 -1.99 -6.69 -1.45
CA ILE A 261 -2.06 -7.85 -2.36
C ILE A 261 -0.95 -8.86 -2.04
N ASP A 262 0.23 -8.37 -1.64
CA ASP A 262 1.35 -9.20 -1.22
C ASP A 262 1.19 -9.75 0.20
N ASN A 263 0.36 -9.10 1.01
CA ASN A 263 0.17 -9.40 2.42
C ASN A 263 -1.33 -9.58 2.76
N PRO A 264 -2.04 -10.58 2.19
CA PRO A 264 -3.50 -10.71 2.32
C PRO A 264 -4.00 -10.97 3.77
N GLY A 265 -3.08 -11.26 4.70
CA GLY A 265 -3.38 -11.33 6.14
C GLY A 265 -3.33 -9.98 6.87
N LEU A 266 -2.90 -8.89 6.22
CA LEU A 266 -3.04 -7.52 6.73
C LEU A 266 -4.40 -6.96 6.31
N THR A 267 -5.12 -6.40 7.27
CA THR A 267 -6.45 -5.81 7.07
C THR A 267 -6.57 -4.53 7.89
N LEU A 268 -7.53 -3.66 7.55
CA LEU A 268 -7.81 -2.44 8.32
C LEU A 268 -8.05 -2.72 9.81
N GLN A 269 -8.61 -3.89 10.14
CA GLN A 269 -8.88 -4.31 11.51
C GLN A 269 -7.63 -4.67 12.32
N ASN A 270 -6.53 -5.07 11.66
CA ASN A 270 -5.32 -5.55 12.33
C ASN A 270 -4.05 -4.74 12.05
N VAL A 271 -4.06 -3.86 11.06
CA VAL A 271 -2.86 -3.09 10.64
C VAL A 271 -2.38 -2.15 11.75
N SER A 272 -3.27 -1.60 12.57
CA SER A 272 -2.94 -0.78 13.74
C SER A 272 -2.22 -1.56 14.85
N ALA A 273 -2.32 -2.91 14.86
CA ALA A 273 -1.62 -3.79 15.79
C ALA A 273 -0.19 -4.16 15.35
N LEU A 274 0.28 -3.64 14.21
CA LEU A 274 1.69 -3.77 13.81
C LEU A 274 2.64 -3.15 14.86
N PRO A 275 3.88 -3.66 14.97
CA PRO A 275 4.83 -3.12 15.95
C PRO A 275 5.14 -1.64 15.73
N THR A 276 5.45 -0.96 16.84
CA THR A 276 5.87 0.46 16.87
C THR A 276 7.39 0.63 17.05
N GLY A 277 8.12 -0.47 17.21
CA GLY A 277 9.59 -0.49 17.25
C GLY A 277 10.18 -0.90 15.91
N LYS A 278 11.30 -0.29 15.53
CA LYS A 278 12.02 -0.52 14.26
C LYS A 278 12.31 -1.99 14.02
N ASP A 279 12.96 -2.64 14.97
CA ASP A 279 13.47 -4.01 14.79
C ASP A 279 12.33 -5.04 14.83
N GLU A 280 11.30 -4.80 15.63
CA GLU A 280 10.07 -5.60 15.66
C GLU A 280 9.32 -5.50 14.34
N LEU A 281 9.14 -4.28 13.80
CA LEU A 281 8.47 -4.07 12.53
C LEU A 281 9.29 -4.66 11.37
N LYS A 282 10.62 -4.47 11.37
CA LYS A 282 11.52 -5.09 10.39
C LYS A 282 11.38 -6.61 10.39
N ARG A 283 11.44 -7.26 11.57
CA ARG A 283 11.23 -8.72 11.67
C ARG A 283 9.86 -9.13 11.15
N ARG A 284 8.82 -8.34 11.42
CA ARG A 284 7.45 -8.61 10.95
C ARG A 284 7.31 -8.48 9.42
N LEU A 285 7.93 -7.48 8.81
CA LEU A 285 7.99 -7.31 7.35
C LEU A 285 8.82 -8.43 6.70
N ASP A 286 9.96 -8.80 7.29
CA ASP A 286 10.78 -9.93 6.84
C ASP A 286 10.00 -11.27 6.89
N GLU A 287 9.13 -11.48 7.88
CA GLU A 287 8.23 -12.64 7.94
C GLU A 287 7.12 -12.62 6.89
N LEU A 288 6.53 -11.44 6.64
CA LEU A 288 5.47 -11.25 5.66
C LEU A 288 5.99 -11.52 4.24
N TRP A 289 7.14 -10.95 3.89
CA TRP A 289 7.87 -11.20 2.63
C TRP A 289 8.06 -12.71 2.36
N ARG A 290 8.53 -13.47 3.36
CA ARG A 290 8.72 -14.93 3.27
C ARG A 290 7.44 -15.74 3.09
N ARG A 291 6.26 -15.15 3.35
CA ARG A 291 4.95 -15.80 3.21
C ARG A 291 4.11 -15.22 2.07
N SER A 292 4.60 -14.19 1.39
CA SER A 292 3.86 -13.55 0.31
C SER A 292 3.64 -14.55 -0.84
N PRO A 293 2.42 -14.67 -1.39
CA PRO A 293 2.15 -15.58 -2.50
C PRO A 293 2.81 -15.14 -3.81
N ASN A 294 3.41 -13.93 -3.85
CA ASN A 294 3.86 -13.28 -5.08
C ASN A 294 5.40 -13.20 -5.17
N THR A 295 6.12 -13.54 -4.10
CA THR A 295 7.59 -13.42 -3.99
C THR A 295 8.38 -14.53 -4.68
N ALA A 296 7.76 -15.30 -5.57
CA ALA A 296 8.46 -16.22 -6.48
C ALA A 296 9.30 -15.51 -7.57
N GLY A 297 9.44 -14.17 -7.53
CA GLY A 297 10.24 -13.41 -8.49
C GLY A 297 10.51 -11.94 -8.17
N ALA A 298 9.85 -11.33 -7.18
CA ALA A 298 10.13 -9.95 -6.77
C ALA A 298 11.31 -9.87 -5.78
N ASP A 299 12.22 -8.92 -5.98
CA ASP A 299 13.26 -8.62 -5.01
C ASP A 299 12.70 -7.97 -3.72
N LYS A 300 13.54 -7.87 -2.71
CA LYS A 300 13.13 -7.32 -1.41
C LYS A 300 12.83 -5.82 -1.46
N ALA A 301 13.48 -5.06 -2.34
CA ALA A 301 13.29 -3.62 -2.46
C ALA A 301 11.91 -3.31 -3.05
N GLY A 302 11.51 -4.00 -4.12
CA GLY A 302 10.17 -3.89 -4.71
C GLY A 302 9.05 -4.31 -3.72
N TYR A 303 9.25 -5.39 -2.96
CA TYR A 303 8.30 -5.79 -1.92
C TYR A 303 8.15 -4.74 -0.80
N LEU A 304 9.28 -4.21 -0.29
CA LEU A 304 9.27 -3.19 0.75
C LEU A 304 8.70 -1.85 0.26
N TRP A 305 8.83 -1.57 -1.04
CA TRP A 305 8.18 -0.44 -1.67
C TRP A 305 6.65 -0.56 -1.62
N GLN A 306 6.11 -1.63 -2.23
CA GLN A 306 4.67 -1.86 -2.30
C GLN A 306 4.06 -1.91 -0.90
N THR A 307 4.66 -2.71 -0.01
CA THR A 307 4.20 -2.81 1.38
C THR A 307 4.38 -1.49 2.14
N GLY A 308 5.35 -0.65 1.76
CA GLY A 308 5.54 0.68 2.30
C GLY A 308 4.37 1.61 1.97
N VAL A 309 3.96 1.67 0.70
CA VAL A 309 2.79 2.43 0.23
C VAL A 309 1.50 1.90 0.87
N ASP A 310 1.30 0.58 0.88
CA ASP A 310 0.14 -0.07 1.50
C ASP A 310 0.00 0.30 2.99
N LEU A 311 1.12 0.51 3.70
CA LEU A 311 1.13 0.89 5.11
C LEU A 311 1.05 2.41 5.34
N MET A 312 1.66 3.23 4.49
CA MET A 312 1.54 4.70 4.57
C MET A 312 0.12 5.19 4.28
N THR A 313 -0.64 4.45 3.48
CA THR A 313 -2.05 4.73 3.14
C THR A 313 -3.06 4.01 4.03
N ALA A 314 -2.59 3.37 5.11
CA ALA A 314 -3.38 2.62 6.07
C ALA A 314 -3.48 3.32 7.44
N PRO A 315 -4.49 2.99 8.27
CA PRO A 315 -4.62 3.47 9.64
C PRO A 315 -3.62 2.78 10.59
N ILE A 316 -2.33 2.96 10.32
CA ILE A 316 -1.24 2.53 11.22
C ILE A 316 -1.04 3.55 12.34
N ARG A 317 -0.51 3.09 13.47
CA ARG A 317 -0.21 3.99 14.60
C ARG A 317 0.95 4.93 14.24
N PRO A 318 1.01 6.15 14.80
CA PRO A 318 2.14 7.08 14.66
C PRO A 318 3.51 6.41 14.91
N GLY A 319 3.62 5.58 15.96
CA GLY A 319 4.82 4.79 16.24
C GLY A 319 5.15 3.73 15.18
N THR A 320 4.15 3.13 14.52
CA THR A 320 4.36 2.18 13.41
C THR A 320 4.82 2.92 12.16
N ARG A 321 4.27 4.09 11.84
CA ARG A 321 4.74 4.91 10.71
C ARG A 321 6.16 5.44 10.94
N SER A 322 6.48 5.85 12.17
CA SER A 322 7.86 6.14 12.60
C SER A 322 8.79 4.95 12.41
N ALA A 323 8.39 3.75 12.82
CA ALA A 323 9.20 2.54 12.62
C ALA A 323 9.36 2.19 11.13
N LEU A 324 8.32 2.37 10.32
CA LEU A 324 8.36 2.14 8.87
C LEU A 324 9.40 3.05 8.20
N TYR A 325 9.38 4.35 8.50
CA TYR A 325 10.39 5.29 8.01
C TYR A 325 11.81 4.90 8.45
N GLN A 326 12.00 4.41 9.68
CA GLN A 326 13.30 3.91 10.14
C GLN A 326 13.74 2.61 9.45
N VAL A 327 12.81 1.75 9.03
CA VAL A 327 13.11 0.54 8.24
C VAL A 327 13.48 0.90 6.80
N LEU A 328 12.79 1.88 6.21
CA LEU A 328 13.13 2.43 4.88
C LEU A 328 14.49 3.13 4.89
N ALA A 329 14.81 3.90 5.94
CA ALA A 329 16.10 4.59 6.11
C ALA A 329 17.32 3.64 6.16
N ASP A 330 17.10 2.36 6.44
CA ASP A 330 18.13 1.32 6.44
C ASP A 330 18.18 0.51 5.12
N GLN A 331 17.28 0.76 4.16
CA GLN A 331 17.33 0.05 2.87
C GLN A 331 18.38 0.67 1.94
N PRO A 332 19.26 -0.15 1.33
CA PRO A 332 20.12 0.31 0.24
C PRO A 332 19.28 0.62 -1.01
N GLY A 333 19.78 1.52 -1.85
CA GLY A 333 19.17 1.84 -3.16
C GLY A 333 18.10 2.93 -3.15
N ILE A 334 17.63 3.39 -1.97
CA ILE A 334 16.77 4.58 -1.90
C ILE A 334 17.64 5.83 -2.08
N THR A 335 17.24 6.69 -3.02
CA THR A 335 17.91 7.93 -3.39
C THR A 335 16.93 9.09 -3.22
N ALA A 336 17.38 10.27 -2.77
CA ALA A 336 16.53 11.45 -2.78
C ALA A 336 16.80 12.26 -4.05
N GLN A 337 15.73 12.74 -4.68
CA GLN A 337 15.79 13.60 -5.85
C GLN A 337 15.74 15.10 -5.48
N GLY A 338 15.57 15.39 -4.19
CA GLY A 338 15.40 16.75 -3.65
C GLY A 338 13.93 17.16 -3.56
N GLU A 339 13.70 18.46 -3.47
CA GLU A 339 12.35 19.05 -3.48
C GLU A 339 11.73 18.94 -4.89
N VAL A 340 10.47 18.54 -4.93
CA VAL A 340 9.64 18.42 -6.13
C VAL A 340 8.24 19.01 -5.84
N THR A 341 7.47 19.21 -6.91
CA THR A 341 6.03 19.48 -6.83
C THR A 341 5.26 18.23 -7.25
N ASP A 342 4.27 17.81 -6.47
CA ASP A 342 3.39 16.68 -6.80
C ASP A 342 2.33 17.05 -7.86
N ALA A 343 1.55 16.08 -8.33
CA ALA A 343 0.49 16.30 -9.32
C ALA A 343 -0.70 17.16 -8.80
N LEU A 344 -0.73 17.53 -7.52
CA LEU A 344 -1.73 18.43 -6.92
C LEU A 344 -1.16 19.83 -6.62
N GLY A 345 0.11 20.09 -6.95
CA GLY A 345 0.75 21.40 -6.77
C GLY A 345 1.42 21.61 -5.41
N ARG A 346 1.55 20.57 -4.58
CA ARG A 346 2.18 20.64 -3.25
C ARG A 346 3.69 20.40 -3.35
N ALA A 347 4.47 21.10 -2.53
CA ALA A 347 5.90 20.84 -2.39
C ALA A 347 6.13 19.60 -1.52
N GLY A 348 7.12 18.78 -1.89
CA GLY A 348 7.52 17.62 -1.11
C GLY A 348 8.91 17.11 -1.50
N VAL A 349 9.45 16.15 -0.76
CA VAL A 349 10.73 15.52 -1.06
C VAL A 349 10.49 14.22 -1.82
N ALA A 350 11.08 14.10 -3.01
CA ALA A 350 11.03 12.88 -3.79
C ALA A 350 12.10 11.88 -3.34
N LEU A 351 11.69 10.65 -3.06
CA LEU A 351 12.54 9.49 -2.85
C LEU A 351 12.31 8.47 -3.97
N SER A 352 13.38 8.00 -4.60
CA SER A 352 13.32 7.00 -5.67
C SER A 352 14.11 5.73 -5.38
N SER A 353 13.58 4.62 -5.88
CA SER A 353 14.25 3.32 -5.97
C SER A 353 14.07 2.76 -7.38
N SER A 354 14.90 1.80 -7.80
CA SER A 354 14.72 1.11 -9.09
C SER A 354 15.23 -0.33 -9.00
N THR A 355 14.53 -1.24 -9.66
CA THR A 355 14.91 -2.65 -9.77
C THR A 355 15.86 -2.86 -10.95
N ALA A 356 16.58 -3.99 -10.95
CA ALA A 356 17.53 -4.33 -12.01
C ALA A 356 16.88 -4.54 -13.39
N ASP A 357 15.57 -4.81 -13.44
CA ASP A 357 14.79 -4.96 -14.68
C ASP A 357 14.16 -3.65 -15.19
N GLY A 358 14.48 -2.50 -14.58
CA GLY A 358 14.13 -1.18 -15.11
C GLY A 358 12.76 -0.63 -14.65
N VAL A 359 12.14 -1.26 -13.66
CA VAL A 359 11.00 -0.65 -12.95
C VAL A 359 11.54 0.38 -11.95
N SER A 360 11.12 1.62 -12.09
CA SER A 360 11.47 2.72 -11.19
C SER A 360 10.26 3.14 -10.38
N PHE A 361 10.52 3.44 -9.11
CA PHE A 361 9.52 3.71 -8.09
C PHE A 361 9.85 5.06 -7.44
N ARG A 362 8.86 5.95 -7.24
CA ARG A 362 9.05 7.25 -6.60
C ARG A 362 7.94 7.56 -5.59
N LEU A 363 8.32 8.00 -4.38
CA LEU A 363 7.42 8.57 -3.36
C LEU A 363 7.72 10.06 -3.29
N VAL A 364 6.69 10.88 -3.06
CA VAL A 364 6.83 12.28 -2.64
C VAL A 364 6.26 12.38 -1.23
N ILE A 365 7.10 12.79 -0.28
CA ILE A 365 6.74 12.88 1.14
C ILE A 365 6.80 14.35 1.58
N ASP A 366 5.81 14.78 2.34
CA ASP A 366 5.77 16.10 2.96
C ASP A 366 6.89 16.22 4.02
N PRO A 367 7.81 17.20 3.94
CA PRO A 367 8.90 17.34 4.90
C PRO A 367 8.44 17.84 6.29
N GLU A 368 7.29 18.50 6.39
CA GLU A 368 6.75 19.07 7.62
C GLU A 368 5.84 18.08 8.37
N THR A 369 4.95 17.38 7.65
CA THR A 369 3.97 16.44 8.24
C THR A 369 4.44 14.98 8.19
N ALA A 370 5.42 14.64 7.34
CA ALA A 370 5.80 13.26 7.04
C ALA A 370 4.65 12.40 6.49
N GLU A 371 3.69 13.02 5.80
CA GLU A 371 2.65 12.33 5.03
C GLU A 371 3.14 11.96 3.62
N LEU A 372 2.58 10.89 3.06
CA LEU A 372 2.78 10.53 1.67
C LEU A 372 1.86 11.39 0.79
N LEU A 373 2.46 12.23 -0.06
CA LEU A 373 1.74 13.15 -0.96
C LEU A 373 1.46 12.51 -2.32
N GLU A 374 2.43 11.78 -2.87
CA GLU A 374 2.31 11.09 -4.16
C GLU A 374 3.16 9.82 -4.16
N TYR A 375 2.73 8.81 -4.91
CA TYR A 375 3.61 7.74 -5.36
C TYR A 375 3.38 7.43 -6.83
N ASP A 376 4.44 7.04 -7.53
CA ASP A 376 4.36 6.56 -8.90
C ASP A 376 5.31 5.40 -9.16
N VAL A 377 4.98 4.67 -10.22
CA VAL A 377 5.82 3.61 -10.77
C VAL A 377 5.87 3.77 -12.28
N ALA A 378 7.08 3.69 -12.83
CA ALA A 378 7.35 3.65 -14.25
C ALA A 378 8.11 2.37 -14.61
N ASP A 379 7.86 1.84 -15.80
CA ASP A 379 8.59 0.72 -16.40
C ASP A 379 9.29 1.23 -17.65
N GLN A 380 10.61 1.02 -17.75
CA GLN A 380 11.48 1.57 -18.79
C GLN A 380 11.33 3.11 -18.97
N GLY A 381 11.04 3.83 -17.88
CA GLY A 381 10.79 5.28 -17.90
C GLY A 381 9.38 5.72 -18.33
N VAL A 382 8.52 4.80 -18.76
CA VAL A 382 7.11 5.07 -19.04
C VAL A 382 6.31 4.91 -17.74
N THR A 383 5.70 6.00 -17.25
CA THR A 383 4.78 5.93 -16.10
C THR A 383 3.69 4.91 -16.37
N GLN A 384 3.46 3.98 -15.44
CA GLN A 384 2.37 3.02 -15.49
C GLN A 384 1.22 3.46 -14.58
N LEU A 385 1.59 3.98 -13.39
CA LEU A 385 0.69 4.47 -12.36
C LEU A 385 1.33 5.67 -11.67
N ARG A 386 0.54 6.71 -11.40
CA ARG A 386 0.83 7.78 -10.42
C ARG A 386 -0.43 8.01 -9.59
N VAL A 387 -0.28 8.15 -8.28
CA VAL A 387 -1.38 8.39 -7.35
C VAL A 387 -0.97 9.54 -6.44
N ALA A 388 -1.71 10.65 -6.50
CA ALA A 388 -1.53 11.78 -5.60
C ALA A 388 -2.63 11.80 -4.53
N LEU A 389 -2.24 11.76 -3.27
CA LEU A 389 -3.10 11.62 -2.11
C LEU A 389 -3.53 13.00 -1.62
N ALA A 390 -4.72 13.44 -1.98
CA ALA A 390 -5.27 14.73 -1.58
C ALA A 390 -5.63 14.83 -0.09
N GLY A 391 -5.79 13.69 0.60
CA GLY A 391 -5.95 13.62 2.05
C GLY A 391 -6.35 12.23 2.54
N MET A 392 -6.03 11.92 3.80
CA MET A 392 -6.38 10.67 4.47
C MET A 392 -6.69 10.97 5.94
N GLY A 393 -7.46 10.12 6.61
CA GLY A 393 -7.74 10.30 8.04
C GLY A 393 -8.91 9.47 8.55
N PHE A 394 -9.20 9.57 9.84
CA PHE A 394 -10.37 8.94 10.43
C PHE A 394 -11.62 9.82 10.32
N THR A 395 -12.77 9.21 10.08
CA THR A 395 -14.09 9.87 10.21
C THR A 395 -15.08 8.96 10.93
N ASP A 396 -16.13 9.53 11.51
CA ASP A 396 -17.18 8.74 12.17
C ASP A 396 -18.43 8.53 11.30
N GLU A 397 -18.57 9.31 10.22
CA GLU A 397 -19.69 9.23 9.28
C GLU A 397 -19.26 8.96 7.83
N LEU A 398 -20.11 8.23 7.08
CA LEU A 398 -19.90 7.95 5.65
C LEU A 398 -20.16 9.21 4.82
N GLY A 399 -19.17 9.65 4.05
CA GLY A 399 -19.24 10.85 3.21
C GLY A 399 -18.66 12.10 3.86
N GLN A 400 -18.35 12.06 5.17
CA GLN A 400 -17.62 13.11 5.85
C GLN A 400 -16.14 13.10 5.42
N ARG A 401 -15.49 14.26 5.30
CA ARG A 401 -14.02 14.34 5.18
C ARG A 401 -13.42 14.66 6.57
N PRO A 402 -12.22 14.15 6.91
CA PRO A 402 -11.53 14.49 8.16
C PRO A 402 -11.39 16.01 8.37
#